data_AF-A0A2Z4XXL3-F1
#
_entry.id   AF-A0A2Z4XXL3-F1
#
_cell.length_a   1.000
_cell.length_b   1.000
_cell.length_c   1.000
_cell.angle_alpha   90.00
_cell.angle_beta   90.00
_cell.angle_gamma   90.00
#
_symmetry.space_group_name_H-M   'P 1'
#
loop_
_entity.id
_entity.type
_entity.pdbx_description
1 polymer ?
#
loop_
_entity_poly.entity_id
_entity_poly.type
_entity_poly.pdbx_seq_one_letter_code
_entity_poly.pdbx_strand_id
1 'polypeptide(L)'
;MSTKKQTNWTFLTNHSHILYLINSNPKITIRDMAIKVGITERAVLNILGDLTETAYLKVTKEGRNNCYSINKDKNLRHPIEEHCTIKDFFDAISKS
;
A
#
# COMPACT_ATOMS: atom_id res chain seq x y z
N MET A 1 -21.83 27.61 11.96
CA MET A 1 -22.07 26.51 11.00
C MET A 1 -21.08 25.41 11.29
N SER A 2 -21.50 24.32 11.94
CA SER A 2 -20.62 23.18 12.22
C SER A 2 -20.45 22.37 10.93
N THR A 3 -19.27 22.42 10.33
CA THR A 3 -18.91 21.56 9.20
C THR A 3 -19.00 20.10 9.65
N LYS A 4 -19.99 19.38 9.13
CA LYS A 4 -20.15 17.94 9.30
C LYS A 4 -18.81 17.30 8.92
N LYS A 5 -18.12 16.68 9.88
CA LYS A 5 -16.89 15.93 9.64
C LYS A 5 -17.26 14.84 8.63
N GLN A 6 -16.92 15.03 7.36
CA GLN A 6 -17.10 14.03 6.31
C GLN A 6 -16.45 12.77 6.85
N THR A 7 -17.23 11.71 7.04
CA THR A 7 -16.70 10.41 7.45
C THR A 7 -15.78 9.97 6.32
N ASN A 8 -14.47 10.02 6.57
CA ASN A 8 -13.42 9.67 5.61
C ASN A 8 -13.30 8.15 5.47
N TRP A 9 -14.45 7.48 5.38
CA TRP A 9 -14.56 6.03 5.36
C TRP A 9 -14.27 5.55 3.94
N THR A 10 -13.21 4.74 3.80
CA THR A 10 -12.80 4.09 2.56
C THR A 10 -13.02 2.59 2.68
N PHE A 11 -13.30 1.94 1.56
CA PHE A 11 -13.43 0.48 1.53
C PHE A 11 -12.09 -0.22 1.76
N LEU A 12 -11.01 0.33 1.20
CA LEU A 12 -9.66 -0.23 1.31
C LEU A 12 -8.90 0.42 2.47
N THR A 13 -7.98 -0.36 3.04
CA THR A 13 -7.10 0.11 4.11
C THR A 13 -5.97 0.98 3.56
N ASN A 14 -5.31 1.75 4.42
CA ASN A 14 -4.10 2.48 4.04
C ASN A 14 -2.99 1.55 3.52
N HIS A 15 -2.84 0.34 4.09
CA HIS A 15 -1.89 -0.66 3.58
C HIS A 15 -2.19 -1.04 2.13
N SER A 16 -3.47 -1.27 1.81
CA SER A 16 -3.93 -1.58 0.46
C SER A 16 -3.65 -0.44 -0.52
N HIS A 17 -3.91 0.82 -0.10
CA HIS A 17 -3.62 1.99 -0.92
C HIS A 17 -2.12 2.16 -1.19
N ILE A 18 -1.27 1.96 -0.19
CA ILE A 18 0.19 2.03 -0.35
C ILE A 18 0.70 0.95 -1.30
N LEU A 19 0.23 -0.30 -1.15
CA LEU A 19 0.58 -1.39 -2.06
C LEU A 19 0.19 -1.07 -3.51
N TYR A 20 -1.01 -0.53 -3.73
CA TYR A 20 -1.46 -0.13 -5.07
C TYR A 20 -0.58 0.98 -5.69
N LEU A 21 -0.22 1.99 -4.90
CA LEU A 21 0.66 3.08 -5.34
C LEU A 21 2.05 2.56 -5.72
N ILE A 22 2.62 1.65 -4.92
CA ILE A 22 3.91 1.03 -5.19
C ILE A 22 3.84 0.15 -6.45
N ASN A 23 2.78 -0.64 -6.63
CA ASN A 23 2.59 -1.46 -7.82
C ASN A 23 2.57 -0.60 -9.10
N SER A 24 1.99 0.60 -9.02
CA SER A 24 1.91 1.55 -10.14
C SER A 24 3.22 2.31 -10.36
N ASN A 25 3.95 2.66 -9.30
CA ASN A 25 5.24 3.34 -9.36
C ASN A 25 6.19 2.78 -8.28
N PRO A 26 7.07 1.83 -8.64
CA PRO A 26 8.05 1.25 -7.72
C PRO A 26 9.05 2.23 -7.11
N LYS A 27 9.15 3.47 -7.62
CA LYS A 27 10.07 4.51 -7.14
C LYS A 27 9.36 5.67 -6.43
N ILE A 28 8.08 5.48 -6.08
CA ILE A 28 7.30 6.51 -5.39
C ILE A 28 7.93 6.89 -4.05
N THR A 29 7.98 8.18 -3.75
CA THR A 29 8.56 8.66 -2.49
C THR A 29 7.57 8.51 -1.32
N ILE A 30 8.10 8.43 -0.10
CA ILE A 30 7.29 8.42 1.14
C ILE A 30 6.38 9.65 1.21
N ARG A 31 6.91 10.81 0.81
CA ARG A 31 6.17 12.06 0.76
C ARG A 31 5.00 11.99 -0.20
N ASP A 32 5.21 11.49 -1.42
CA ASP A 32 4.14 11.37 -2.42
C ASP A 32 3.08 10.36 -1.98
N MET A 33 3.49 9.24 -1.36
CA MET A 33 2.58 8.27 -0.77
C MET A 33 1.69 8.91 0.31
N ALA A 34 2.30 9.67 1.23
CA ALA A 34 1.58 10.36 2.31
C ALA A 34 0.53 11.34 1.75
N ILE A 35 0.92 12.16 0.77
CA ILE A 35 0.03 13.12 0.12
C ILE A 35 -1.13 12.43 -0.60
N LYS A 36 -0.84 11.39 -1.40
CA LYS A 36 -1.87 10.69 -2.19
C LYS A 36 -2.87 9.93 -1.33
N VAL A 37 -2.43 9.32 -0.23
CA VAL A 37 -3.29 8.55 0.68
C VAL A 37 -3.97 9.46 1.72
N GLY A 38 -3.44 10.66 1.97
CA GLY A 38 -3.99 11.57 2.98
C GLY A 38 -3.62 11.18 4.40
N ILE A 39 -2.42 10.62 4.60
CA ILE A 39 -1.87 10.22 5.89
C ILE A 39 -0.51 10.88 6.14
N THR A 40 0.04 10.72 7.34
CA THR A 40 1.37 11.27 7.67
C THR A 40 2.49 10.41 7.08
N GLU A 41 3.66 11.02 6.81
CA GLU A 41 4.85 10.27 6.37
C GLU A 41 5.27 9.20 7.40
N ARG A 42 5.07 9.46 8.69
CA ARG A 42 5.28 8.48 9.75
C ARG A 42 4.33 7.29 9.63
N ALA A 43 3.07 7.51 9.28
CA ALA A 43 2.12 6.42 9.05
C ALA A 43 2.52 5.59 7.84
N VAL A 44 3.00 6.23 6.76
CA VAL A 44 3.57 5.52 5.59
C VAL A 44 4.76 4.66 6.01
N LEU A 45 5.71 5.21 6.78
CA LEU A 45 6.87 4.46 7.28
C LEU A 45 6.47 3.24 8.10
N ASN A 46 5.49 3.36 9.00
CA ASN A 46 4.97 2.23 9.77
C ASN A 46 4.37 1.16 8.85
N ILE A 47 3.54 1.56 7.88
CA ILE A 47 2.93 0.65 6.90
C ILE A 47 4.01 -0.08 6.08
N LEU A 48 5.04 0.64 5.61
CA LEU A 48 6.16 0.03 4.90
C LEU A 48 6.90 -0.97 5.79
N GLY A 49 7.11 -0.62 7.07
CA GLY A 49 7.65 -1.53 8.10
C GLY A 49 6.84 -2.82 8.16
N ASP A 50 5.54 -2.73 8.42
CA ASP A 50 4.64 -3.88 8.50
C ASP A 50 4.74 -4.76 7.24
N LEU A 51 4.69 -4.16 6.05
CA LEU A 51 4.73 -4.87 4.76
C LEU A 51 6.08 -5.54 4.51
N THR A 52 7.19 -4.95 4.96
CA THR A 52 8.53 -5.51 4.81
C THR A 52 8.82 -6.63 5.80
N GLU A 53 8.47 -6.44 7.09
CA GLU A 53 8.60 -7.46 8.13
C GLU A 53 7.82 -8.72 7.78
N THR A 54 6.72 -8.54 7.06
CA THR A 54 5.82 -9.62 6.67
C THR A 54 6.06 -10.08 5.25
N ALA A 55 7.17 -9.69 4.62
CA ALA A 55 7.61 -10.15 3.30
C ALA A 55 6.60 -9.97 2.15
N TYR A 56 5.67 -9.01 2.27
CA TYR A 56 4.85 -8.54 1.15
C TYR A 56 5.61 -7.53 0.28
N LEU A 57 6.56 -6.84 0.88
CA LEU A 57 7.33 -5.78 0.25
C LEU A 57 8.83 -6.00 0.49
N LYS A 58 9.64 -5.78 -0.55
CA LYS A 58 11.09 -5.68 -0.46
C LYS A 58 11.50 -4.27 -0.86
N VAL A 59 12.40 -3.66 -0.10
CA VAL A 59 12.98 -2.35 -0.40
C VAL A 59 14.43 -2.54 -0.80
N THR A 60 14.81 -1.98 -1.94
CA THR A 60 16.19 -1.95 -2.44
C THR A 60 16.61 -0.50 -2.63
N LYS A 61 17.83 -0.16 -2.24
CA LYS A 61 18.38 1.18 -2.52
C LYS A 61 18.98 1.21 -3.93
N GLU A 62 18.45 2.10 -4.77
CA GLU A 62 19.01 2.46 -6.07
C GLU A 62 19.61 3.87 -5.97
N GLY A 63 20.90 3.96 -5.64
CA GLY A 63 21.57 5.23 -5.38
C GLY A 63 21.00 5.92 -4.13
N ARG A 64 20.41 7.11 -4.32
CA ARG A 64 19.77 7.90 -3.25
C ARG A 64 18.29 7.57 -3.04
N ASN A 65 17.70 6.76 -3.94
CA ASN A 65 16.27 6.50 -3.96
C ASN A 65 15.96 5.07 -3.52
N ASN A 66 14.80 4.88 -2.91
CA ASN A 66 14.26 3.56 -2.65
C ASN A 66 13.53 3.06 -3.90
N CYS A 67 13.70 1.77 -4.18
CA CYS A 67 12.96 1.02 -5.18
C CYS A 67 12.24 -0.13 -4.47
N TYR A 68 10.95 -0.25 -4.72
CA TYR A 68 10.04 -1.13 -3.99
C TYR A 68 9.59 -2.30 -4.88
N SER A 69 9.71 -3.53 -4.39
CA SER A 69 9.24 -4.74 -5.08
C SER A 69 8.19 -5.45 -4.24
N ILE A 70 7.03 -5.72 -4.83
CA ILE A 70 5.92 -6.41 -4.17
C ILE A 70 6.00 -7.91 -4.45
N ASN A 71 5.83 -8.72 -3.42
CA ASN A 71 5.63 -10.16 -3.56
C ASN A 71 4.16 -10.43 -3.93
N LYS A 72 3.91 -10.58 -5.23
CA LYS A 72 2.55 -10.74 -5.77
C LYS A 72 1.95 -12.13 -5.51
N ASP A 73 2.79 -13.13 -5.30
CA ASP A 73 2.37 -14.52 -5.07
C ASP A 73 1.97 -14.78 -3.61
N LYS A 74 2.14 -13.79 -2.73
CA LYS A 74 1.79 -13.93 -1.32
C LYS A 74 0.28 -13.80 -1.13
N ASN A 75 -0.29 -14.68 -0.31
CA ASN A 75 -1.71 -14.69 0.00
C ASN A 75 -2.11 -13.51 0.90
N LEU A 76 -3.36 -13.07 0.84
CA LEU A 76 -3.91 -12.11 1.79
C LEU A 76 -3.93 -12.71 3.21
N ARG A 77 -3.70 -11.88 4.23
CA ARG A 77 -3.50 -12.35 5.61
C ARG A 77 -4.77 -12.82 6.30
N HIS A 78 -5.93 -12.37 5.83
CA HIS A 78 -7.18 -12.67 6.51
C HIS A 78 -7.66 -14.07 6.09
N PRO A 79 -8.06 -14.96 7.03
CA PRO A 79 -8.47 -16.34 6.71
C PRO A 79 -9.57 -16.43 5.65
N ILE A 80 -10.48 -15.46 5.64
CA ILE A 80 -11.57 -15.39 4.63
C ILE A 80 -11.02 -15.23 3.21
N GLU A 81 -9.89 -14.56 3.05
CA GLU A 81 -9.30 -14.20 1.75
C GLU A 81 -7.95 -14.90 1.52
N GLU A 82 -7.58 -15.89 2.35
CA GLU A 82 -6.27 -16.56 2.27
C GLU A 82 -6.05 -17.31 0.95
N HIS A 83 -7.13 -17.59 0.21
CA HIS A 83 -7.10 -18.21 -1.09
C HIS A 83 -6.74 -17.22 -2.22
N CYS A 84 -6.78 -15.91 -1.95
CA CYS A 84 -6.45 -14.86 -2.88
C CYS A 84 -5.01 -14.37 -2.67
N THR A 85 -4.29 -14.19 -3.76
CA THR A 85 -2.96 -13.59 -3.77
C THR A 85 -3.04 -12.06 -3.87
N ILE A 86 -1.93 -11.38 -3.57
CA ILE A 86 -1.78 -9.94 -3.86
C ILE A 86 -1.97 -9.65 -5.35
N LYS A 87 -1.58 -10.57 -6.23
CA LYS A 87 -1.85 -10.47 -7.66
C LYS A 87 -3.36 -10.43 -7.93
N ASP A 88 -4.11 -11.39 -7.39
CA ASP A 88 -5.57 -11.45 -7.58
C ASP A 88 -6.26 -10.18 -7.06
N PHE A 89 -5.78 -9.66 -5.93
CA PHE A 89 -6.21 -8.38 -5.39
C PHE A 89 -5.98 -7.23 -6.38
N PHE A 90 -4.79 -7.12 -6.98
CA PHE A 90 -4.51 -6.08 -7.98
C PHE A 90 -5.31 -6.25 -9.26
N ASP A 91 -5.47 -7.49 -9.73
CA ASP A 91 -6.24 -7.80 -10.94
C ASP A 91 -7.73 -7.43 -10.74
N ALA A 92 -8.28 -7.63 -9.54
CA ALA A 92 -9.67 -7.27 -9.22
C ALA A 92 -9.95 -5.76 -9.20
N ILE A 93 -8.95 -4.92 -8.88
CA ILE A 93 -9.11 -3.46 -8.78
C ILE A 93 -8.53 -2.69 -9.97
N SER A 94 -7.70 -3.32 -10.80
CA SER A 94 -7.20 -2.73 -12.04
C SER A 94 -8.28 -2.83 -13.11
N LYS A 95 -8.75 -1.68 -13.62
CA LYS A 95 -9.62 -1.66 -14.82
C LYS A 95 -8.85 -2.23 -16.02
N SER A 96 -9.51 -3.10 -16.77
CA SER A 96 -9.13 -3.54 -18.12
C SER A 96 -8.96 -2.38 -19.10
#